data_AF-A0A9E2BJD1-F1
#
_entry.id   AF-A0A9E2BJD1-F1
#
_cell.length_a   1.000
_cell.length_b   1.000
_cell.length_c   1.000
_cell.angle_alpha   90.00
_cell.angle_beta   90.00
_cell.angle_gamma   90.00
#
_symmetry.space_group_name_H-M   'P 1'
#
loop_
_entity.id
_entity.type
_entity.pdbx_description
1 polymer ?
#
loop_
_entity_poly.entity_id
_entity_poly.type
_entity_poly.pdbx_seq_one_letter_code
_entity_poly.pdbx_strand_id
1 'polypeptide(L)'
;MTDVLLIDPRARDLPEDSLLWEFLLARCSDEKLRISLHAFRAAGTRLAWRNNRWIIEPILDPRQGWSSYEEYRRLRDQFLLPKRLELTRLLAELPPPEVGWP
;
A
#
# COMPACT_ATOMS: atom_id res chain seq x y z
N MET A 1 -17.05 -18.54 5.81
CA MET A 1 -16.66 -17.12 5.94
C MET A 1 -16.21 -16.70 4.57
N THR A 2 -16.91 -15.75 3.95
CA THR A 2 -16.68 -15.39 2.55
C THR A 2 -15.30 -14.75 2.44
N ASP A 3 -14.35 -15.48 1.87
CA ASP A 3 -13.06 -14.96 1.44
C ASP A 3 -13.31 -13.86 0.43
N VAL A 4 -13.49 -12.63 0.92
CA VAL A 4 -13.30 -11.44 0.13
C VAL A 4 -11.79 -11.38 -0.10
N LEU A 5 -11.34 -12.07 -1.14
CA LEU A 5 -10.13 -11.70 -1.85
C LEU A 5 -10.34 -10.23 -2.23
N LEU A 6 -9.82 -9.31 -1.41
CA LEU A 6 -9.78 -7.89 -1.77
C LEU A 6 -8.82 -7.79 -2.95
N ILE A 7 -9.39 -7.92 -4.15
CA ILE A 7 -8.78 -7.57 -5.42
C ILE A 7 -8.24 -6.16 -5.27
N ASP A 8 -7.00 -5.92 -5.74
CA ASP A 8 -6.41 -4.59 -5.66
C ASP A 8 -7.37 -3.54 -6.27
N PRO A 9 -7.85 -2.56 -5.48
CA PRO A 9 -8.90 -1.63 -5.91
C PRO A 9 -8.45 -0.68 -7.01
N ARG A 10 -7.14 -0.60 -7.28
CA ARG A 10 -6.57 0.25 -8.34
C ARG A 10 -5.91 -0.56 -9.45
N ALA A 11 -6.15 -1.87 -9.54
CA ALA A 11 -5.51 -2.74 -10.53
C ALA A 11 -5.74 -2.32 -11.99
N ARG A 12 -6.82 -1.61 -12.27
CA ARG A 12 -7.14 -1.12 -13.62
C ARG A 12 -6.38 0.14 -14.01
N ASP A 13 -5.97 0.94 -13.04
CA ASP A 13 -5.49 2.30 -13.29
C ASP A 13 -4.09 2.59 -12.72
N LEU A 14 -3.62 1.77 -11.78
CA LEU A 14 -2.24 1.72 -11.27
C LEU A 14 -1.72 0.28 -11.29
N PRO A 15 -1.64 -0.38 -12.47
CA PRO A 15 -1.29 -1.80 -12.57
C PRO A 15 0.16 -2.11 -12.16
N GLU A 16 1.04 -1.11 -12.15
CA GLU A 16 2.50 -1.30 -12.00
C GLU A 16 2.87 -1.92 -10.65
N ASP A 17 2.16 -1.54 -9.58
CA ASP A 17 2.41 -2.04 -8.24
C ASP A 17 1.30 -2.97 -7.72
N SER A 18 0.33 -3.33 -8.57
CA SER A 18 -0.82 -4.16 -8.19
C SER A 18 -0.46 -5.50 -7.61
N LEU A 19 0.47 -6.22 -8.25
CA LEU A 19 0.92 -7.52 -7.77
C LEU A 19 1.62 -7.42 -6.40
N LEU A 20 2.36 -6.33 -6.16
CA LEU A 20 2.98 -6.09 -4.85
C LEU A 20 1.92 -5.79 -3.78
N TRP A 21 0.88 -5.03 -4.12
CA TRP A 21 -0.24 -4.78 -3.21
C TRP A 21 -1.03 -6.04 -2.89
N GLU A 22 -1.34 -6.87 -3.89
CA GLU A 22 -1.99 -8.16 -3.68
C GLU A 22 -1.16 -9.06 -2.75
N PHE A 23 0.16 -9.14 -2.99
CA PHE A 23 1.08 -9.90 -2.14
C PHE A 23 1.10 -9.38 -0.69
N LEU A 24 1.17 -8.06 -0.52
CA LEU A 24 1.21 -7.39 0.78
C LEU A 24 -0.10 -7.58 1.55
N LEU A 25 -1.25 -7.43 0.88
CA LEU A 25 -2.58 -7.62 1.47
C LEU A 25 -2.85 -9.09 1.83
N ALA A 26 -2.42 -10.03 0.99
CA ALA A 26 -2.57 -11.46 1.24
C ALA A 26 -1.76 -11.96 2.44
N ARG A 27 -0.61 -11.33 2.73
CA ARG A 27 0.26 -11.70 3.87
C ARG A 27 -0.04 -10.94 5.16
N CYS A 28 -0.86 -9.89 5.09
CA CYS A 28 -1.27 -9.14 6.26
C CYS A 28 -2.29 -9.91 7.10
N SER A 29 -1.83 -10.56 8.17
CA SER A 29 -2.69 -11.32 9.08
C SER A 29 -3.55 -10.43 9.99
N ASP A 30 -3.09 -9.22 10.33
CA ASP A 30 -3.92 -8.27 11.09
C ASP A 30 -5.01 -7.68 10.20
N GLU A 31 -6.27 -8.01 10.51
CA GLU A 31 -7.44 -7.59 9.75
C GLU A 31 -7.60 -6.06 9.70
N LYS A 32 -7.31 -5.36 10.81
CA LYS A 32 -7.45 -3.89 10.87
C LYS A 32 -6.37 -3.21 10.02
N LEU A 33 -5.15 -3.75 10.06
CA LEU A 33 -4.07 -3.27 9.21
C LEU A 33 -4.38 -3.54 7.74
N ARG A 34 -4.89 -4.73 7.40
CA ARG A 34 -5.27 -5.11 6.03
C ARG A 34 -6.35 -4.20 5.45
N ILE A 35 -7.40 -3.91 6.23
CA ILE A 35 -8.45 -2.96 5.85
C ILE A 35 -7.87 -1.57 5.64
N SER A 36 -6.99 -1.12 6.55
CA SER A 36 -6.34 0.18 6.42
C SER A 36 -5.49 0.25 5.15
N LEU A 37 -4.64 -0.73 4.89
CA LEU A 37 -3.80 -0.81 3.70
C LEU A 37 -4.62 -0.80 2.41
N HIS A 38 -5.71 -1.56 2.36
CA HIS A 38 -6.62 -1.53 1.22
C HIS A 38 -7.25 -0.14 1.01
N ALA A 39 -7.68 0.53 2.09
CA ALA A 39 -8.24 1.88 2.00
C ALA A 39 -7.18 2.89 1.50
N PHE A 40 -5.93 2.78 1.95
CA PHE A 40 -4.82 3.61 1.45
C PHE A 40 -4.55 3.36 -0.03
N ARG A 41 -4.54 2.09 -0.45
CA ARG A 41 -4.40 1.74 -1.87
C ARG A 41 -5.53 2.35 -2.70
N ALA A 42 -6.78 2.16 -2.28
CA ALA A 42 -7.95 2.74 -2.94
C ALA A 42 -7.89 4.28 -3.03
N ALA A 43 -7.33 4.94 -2.02
CA ALA A 43 -7.14 6.40 -2.00
C ALA A 43 -5.99 6.90 -2.90
N GLY A 44 -5.29 6.04 -3.64
CA GLY A 44 -4.19 6.42 -4.53
C GLY A 44 -2.85 6.45 -3.83
N THR A 45 -2.51 5.34 -3.18
CA THR A 45 -1.17 5.13 -2.62
C THR A 45 -0.44 4.07 -3.44
N ARG A 46 0.87 4.26 -3.61
CA ARG A 46 1.74 3.34 -4.33
C ARG A 46 2.86 2.78 -3.46
N LEU A 47 3.41 1.65 -3.86
CA LEU A 47 4.66 1.11 -3.34
C LEU A 47 5.83 1.66 -4.16
N ALA A 48 6.82 2.22 -3.48
CA ALA A 48 8.01 2.80 -4.11
C ALA A 48 9.28 2.19 -3.50
N TRP A 49 10.26 1.88 -4.35
CA TRP A 49 11.57 1.44 -3.89
C TRP A 49 12.48 2.63 -3.62
N ARG A 50 12.89 2.82 -2.36
CA ARG A 50 13.75 3.93 -1.92
C ARG A 50 14.76 3.44 -0.90
N ASN A 51 16.02 3.81 -1.06
CA ASN A 51 17.09 3.47 -0.11
C ASN A 51 17.13 1.96 0.20
N ASN A 52 17.02 1.13 -0.84
CA ASN A 52 17.05 -0.33 -0.76
C ASN A 52 15.93 -0.95 0.10
N ARG A 53 14.75 -0.32 0.13
CA ARG A 53 13.55 -0.84 0.80
C ARG A 53 12.27 -0.37 0.11
N TRP A 54 11.21 -1.15 0.24
CA TRP A 54 9.86 -0.71 -0.13
C TRP A 54 9.31 0.27 0.88
N ILE A 55 8.66 1.32 0.39
CA ILE A 55 7.91 2.29 1.19
C ILE A 55 6.55 2.54 0.54
N ILE A 56 5.62 3.04 1.35
CA ILE A 56 4.29 3.47 0.92
C ILE A 56 4.35 4.98 0.66
N GLU A 57 4.05 5.42 -0.57
CA GLU A 57 4.04 6.83 -1.00
C GLU A 57 2.65 7.24 -1.52
N PRO A 58 2.11 8.42 -1.16
CA PRO A 58 0.89 8.92 -1.75
C PRO A 58 1.12 9.40 -3.18
N ILE A 59 0.14 9.17 -4.06
CA ILE A 59 0.02 9.90 -5.32
C ILE A 59 -0.72 11.20 -5.02
N LEU A 60 -0.02 12.34 -5.12
CA LEU A 60 -0.58 13.66 -4.84
C LEU A 60 -1.18 14.26 -6.12
N ASP A 61 -2.34 13.74 -6.50
CA ASP A 61 -3.15 14.24 -7.59
C ASP A 61 -4.63 14.07 -7.21
N PRO A 62 -5.41 15.16 -7.00
CA PRO A 62 -6.83 15.05 -6.65
C PRO A 62 -7.69 14.25 -7.65
N ARG A 63 -7.21 14.01 -8.87
CA ARG A 63 -7.90 13.20 -9.89
C ARG A 63 -7.56 11.71 -9.80
N GLN A 64 -6.42 11.35 -9.21
CA GLN A 64 -5.89 9.98 -9.22
C GLN A 64 -5.53 9.44 -7.83
N GLY A 65 -5.57 10.27 -6.79
CA GLY A 65 -5.19 9.90 -5.44
C GLY A 65 -5.51 10.96 -4.41
N TRP A 66 -4.53 11.25 -3.56
CA TRP A 66 -4.70 12.09 -2.39
C TRP A 66 -4.81 13.57 -2.77
N SER A 67 -5.73 14.27 -2.11
CA SER A 67 -5.94 15.71 -2.30
C SER A 67 -4.77 16.56 -1.80
N SER A 68 -4.09 16.08 -0.75
CA SER A 68 -2.97 16.75 -0.12
C SER A 68 -2.09 15.78 0.66
N TYR A 69 -0.83 16.14 0.84
CA TYR A 69 0.10 15.38 1.67
C TYR A 69 -0.29 15.42 3.16
N GLU A 70 -0.91 16.52 3.61
CA GLU A 70 -1.34 16.68 5.00
C GLU A 70 -2.45 15.69 5.37
N GLU A 71 -3.44 15.51 4.50
CA GLU A 71 -4.50 14.53 4.68
C GLU A 71 -3.95 13.10 4.76
N TYR A 72 -3.10 12.73 3.79
CA TYR A 72 -2.41 11.44 3.79
C TYR A 72 -1.63 11.23 5.11
N ARG A 73 -0.85 12.24 5.54
CA ARG A 73 -0.03 12.16 6.75
C ARG A 73 -0.90 11.94 8.00
N ARG A 74 -1.99 12.69 8.13
CA ARG A 74 -2.92 12.58 9.26
C ARG A 74 -3.49 11.16 9.36
N LEU A 75 -4.00 10.61 8.25
CA LEU A 75 -4.55 9.26 8.25
C LEU A 75 -3.46 8.21 8.44
N ARG A 76 -2.28 8.39 7.86
CA ARG A 76 -1.16 7.44 8.01
C ARG A 76 -0.75 7.34 9.47
N ASP A 77 -0.64 8.48 10.14
CA ASP A 77 -0.24 8.55 11.55
C ASP A 77 -1.34 7.95 12.46
N GLN A 78 -2.60 8.05 12.07
CA GLN A 78 -3.72 7.45 12.79
C GLN A 78 -3.85 5.92 12.58
N PHE A 79 -3.70 5.43 11.35
CA PHE A 79 -4.08 4.06 10.98
C PHE A 79 -2.90 3.12 10.70
N LEU A 80 -1.80 3.62 10.13
CA LEU A 80 -0.65 2.79 9.76
C LEU A 80 0.47 2.85 10.80
N LEU A 81 0.73 4.03 11.38
CA LEU A 81 1.82 4.22 12.34
C LEU A 81 1.71 3.37 13.61
N PRO A 82 0.51 3.15 14.20
CA PRO A 82 0.37 2.23 15.34
C PRO A 82 0.77 0.79 15.02
N LYS A 83 0.73 0.41 13.74
CA LYS A 83 1.06 -0.92 13.22
C LYS A 83 2.40 -0.96 12.48
N ARG A 84 3.26 0.06 12.67
CA ARG A 84 4.51 0.24 11.91
C ARG A 84 5.44 -0.97 11.91
N LEU A 85 5.49 -1.74 13.00
CA LEU A 85 6.40 -2.89 13.10
C LEU A 85 5.96 -4.02 12.16
N GLU A 86 4.67 -4.36 12.19
CA GLU A 86 4.08 -5.35 11.29
C GLU A 86 4.15 -4.86 9.84
N LEU A 87 3.81 -3.59 9.58
CA LEU A 87 3.92 -3.00 8.25
C LEU A 87 5.35 -3.04 7.70
N THR A 88 6.35 -2.70 8.52
CA THR A 88 7.75 -2.74 8.11
C THR A 88 8.18 -4.18 7.77
N ARG A 89 7.71 -5.16 8.55
CA ARG A 89 7.97 -6.58 8.27
C ARG A 89 7.37 -7.01 6.93
N LEU A 90 6.09 -6.67 6.70
CA LEU A 90 5.40 -6.99 5.44
C LEU A 90 6.09 -6.37 4.22
N LEU A 91 6.51 -5.11 4.32
CA LEU A 91 7.23 -4.43 3.24
C LEU A 91 8.60 -5.05 2.95
N ALA A 92 9.27 -5.61 3.98
CA ALA A 92 10.55 -6.30 3.81
C ALA A 92 10.41 -7.71 3.20
N GLU A 93 9.22 -8.31 3.24
CA GLU A 93 8.93 -9.61 2.61
C GLU A 93 8.65 -9.49 1.11
N LEU A 94 8.44 -8.27 0.59
CA LEU A 94 8.26 -8.03 -0.84
C LEU A 94 9.58 -8.26 -1.60
N PRO A 95 9.53 -8.85 -2.81
CA PRO A 95 10.72 -9.02 -3.61
C PRO A 95 11.31 -7.64 -3.97
N PRO A 96 12.65 -7.49 -4.01
CA PRO A 96 13.24 -6.27 -4.55
C PRO A 96 12.81 -6.10 -6.02
N PRO A 97 12.74 -4.86 -6.53
CA PRO A 97 12.47 -4.66 -7.95
C PRO A 97 13.54 -5.38 -8.77
N GLU A 98 13.12 -6.20 -9.73
CA GLU A 98 14.05 -6.76 -10.71
C GLU A 98 14.54 -5.62 -11.63
N VAL A 99 15.73 -5.77 -12.20
CA VAL A 99 16.24 -4.82 -13.20
C VAL A 99 15.23 -4.72 -14.34
N GLY A 100 14.51 -3.59 -14.43
CA GLY A 100 13.46 -3.38 -15.44
C GLY A 100 12.03 -3.24 -14.92
N TRP A 101 11.80 -3.26 -13.61
CA TRP A 101 10.55 -2.71 -13.06
C TRP A 101 10.54 -1.18 -13.25
N PRO A 102 9.41 -0.57 -13.65
CA PRO A 102 9.32 0.86 -13.97
C PRO A 102 9.69 1.78 -12.80
#